data_AF-A0A915XMH1-F1
#
_entry.id   AF-A0A915XMH1-F1
#
_cell.length_a   1.000
_cell.length_b   1.000
_cell.length_c   1.000
_cell.angle_alpha   90.00
_cell.angle_beta   90.00
_cell.angle_gamma   90.00
#
_symmetry.space_group_name_H-M   'P 1'
#
loop_
_entity.id
_entity.type
_entity.pdbx_description
1 polymer ?
#
loop_
_entity_poly.entity_id
_entity_poly.type
_entity_poly.pdbx_seq_one_letter_code
_entity_poly.pdbx_strand_id
1 'polypeptide(L)'
;MTHLQSYRQAGAVVIAALITAAVTTATLQAGQRAASRPDPQRIARGEYLVRTGDCTACHTPWKMGDNGPEPDASRFLSGHPATLAVTEPVGLRPPFLGAASPTLTAWFGPWGRSHSANITSDRETGIGAWTERQFIDTIRNGKHLGDGRPLLPPMPWEPFRLMSDEDLGAIYAYLQTVPAIANKVPGPVAPGGPAMPPPPPPPALTALKVAPSHADPVARGKYLVTSKGCGDCHTPMRMGEKGPEYDTSRMLSGYDAREAVPAMPSVEGIGYAFALQPVFAGGWGLSFAANLTPDAETGLGTWTEQQFLDTLRNGRHQGRGRQLMPPMPWQAFGQMDDADLKAIFAYLRTVPAVKNRVPDPVAPVAARTAR
;
A
#
# COMPACT_ATOMS: atom_id res chain seq x y z
N MET A 1 13.45 -35.78 74.32
CA MET A 1 12.51 -34.74 73.84
C MET A 1 13.06 -33.86 72.71
N THR A 2 14.28 -34.08 72.20
CA THR A 2 14.95 -33.23 71.21
C THR A 2 14.73 -33.60 69.74
N HIS A 3 14.26 -34.82 69.44
CA HIS A 3 14.08 -35.26 68.04
C HIS A 3 12.77 -34.80 67.37
N LEU A 4 11.71 -34.49 68.13
CA LEU A 4 10.39 -34.11 67.57
C LEU A 4 10.30 -32.63 67.15
N GLN A 5 11.14 -31.74 67.68
CA GLN A 5 11.18 -30.33 67.29
C GLN A 5 11.84 -30.14 65.92
N SER A 6 12.85 -30.94 65.59
CA SER A 6 13.61 -30.86 64.33
C SER A 6 12.73 -31.17 63.11
N TYR A 7 11.81 -32.14 63.23
CA TYR A 7 10.88 -32.49 62.15
C TYR A 7 9.81 -31.42 61.89
N ARG A 8 9.37 -30.70 62.94
CA ARG A 8 8.39 -29.61 62.78
C ARG A 8 9.00 -28.38 62.11
N GLN A 9 10.25 -28.06 62.42
CA GLN A 9 10.96 -26.96 61.76
C GLN A 9 11.34 -27.31 60.32
N ALA A 10 11.81 -28.54 60.06
CA ALA A 10 12.10 -29.00 58.70
C ALA A 10 10.85 -29.04 57.82
N GLY A 11 9.71 -29.52 58.35
CA GLY A 11 8.43 -29.54 57.63
C GLY A 11 7.92 -28.14 57.29
N ALA A 12 8.02 -27.19 58.23
CA ALA A 12 7.61 -25.80 58.00
C ALA A 12 8.47 -25.08 56.94
N VAL A 13 9.78 -25.32 56.94
CA VAL A 13 10.71 -24.73 55.95
C VAL A 13 10.48 -25.32 54.55
N VAL A 14 10.23 -26.63 54.44
CA VAL A 14 9.93 -27.28 53.16
C VAL A 14 8.58 -26.80 52.60
N ILE A 15 7.54 -26.68 53.44
CA ILE A 15 6.24 -26.17 53.01
C ILE A 15 6.34 -24.70 52.58
N ALA A 16 7.05 -23.85 53.34
CA ALA A 16 7.27 -22.45 52.96
C ALA A 16 8.04 -22.33 51.64
N ALA A 17 9.09 -23.13 51.43
CA ALA A 17 9.86 -23.16 50.18
C ALA A 17 9.01 -23.61 48.98
N LEU A 18 8.16 -24.63 49.16
CA LEU A 18 7.25 -25.11 48.11
C LEU A 18 6.15 -24.10 47.76
N ILE A 19 5.58 -23.41 48.75
CA ILE A 19 4.61 -22.34 48.52
C ILE A 19 5.27 -21.16 47.80
N THR A 20 6.49 -20.78 48.19
CA THR A 20 7.22 -19.66 47.57
C THR A 20 7.58 -19.99 46.12
N ALA A 21 8.00 -21.23 45.83
CA ALA A 21 8.27 -21.74 44.48
C ALA A 21 7.00 -21.84 43.61
N ALA A 22 5.87 -22.24 44.20
CA ALA A 22 4.59 -22.30 43.49
C ALA A 22 4.04 -20.90 43.17
N VAL A 23 4.20 -19.94 44.08
CA VAL A 23 3.79 -18.53 43.87
C VAL A 23 4.69 -17.84 42.84
N THR A 24 6.00 -18.10 42.84
CA THR A 24 6.92 -17.55 41.81
C THR A 24 6.70 -18.16 40.43
N THR A 25 6.40 -19.46 40.34
CA THR A 25 6.07 -20.08 39.04
C THR A 25 4.70 -19.61 38.51
N ALA A 26 3.71 -19.41 39.37
CA ALA A 26 2.41 -18.85 38.99
C ALA A 26 2.50 -17.38 38.53
N THR A 27 3.31 -16.55 39.18
CA THR A 27 3.52 -15.14 38.78
C THR A 27 4.34 -15.02 37.50
N LEU A 28 5.33 -15.89 37.28
CA LEU A 28 6.06 -16.00 36.02
C LEU A 28 5.15 -16.45 34.86
N GLN A 29 4.29 -17.45 35.07
CA GLN A 29 3.32 -17.88 34.06
C GLN A 29 2.24 -16.83 33.78
N ALA A 30 1.81 -16.05 34.79
CA ALA A 30 0.89 -14.94 34.61
C ALA A 30 1.55 -13.77 33.84
N GLY A 31 2.83 -13.46 34.13
CA GLY A 31 3.61 -12.47 33.38
C GLY A 31 3.87 -12.89 31.91
N GLN A 32 4.12 -14.18 31.67
CA GLN A 32 4.26 -14.73 30.32
C GLN A 32 2.92 -14.79 29.55
N ARG A 33 1.78 -15.00 30.23
CA ARG A 33 0.44 -14.91 29.64
C ARG A 33 -0.02 -13.47 29.38
N ALA A 34 0.46 -12.49 30.14
CA ALA A 34 0.22 -11.08 29.86
C ALA A 34 0.97 -10.61 28.61
N ALA A 35 2.17 -11.17 28.35
CA ALA A 35 2.96 -10.94 27.14
C ALA A 35 2.42 -11.64 25.87
N SER A 36 1.35 -12.45 25.97
CA SER A 36 0.81 -13.24 24.85
C SER A 36 -0.52 -12.74 24.30
N ARG A 37 -1.06 -11.62 24.79
CA ARG A 37 -2.25 -10.99 24.20
C ARG A 37 -1.82 -10.00 23.12
N PRO A 38 -2.44 -10.03 21.92
CA PRO A 38 -2.17 -9.03 20.90
C PRO A 38 -2.42 -7.63 21.46
N ASP A 39 -1.45 -6.72 21.32
CA ASP A 39 -1.58 -5.33 21.75
C ASP A 39 -2.67 -4.64 20.91
N PRO A 40 -3.80 -4.22 21.52
CA PRO A 40 -4.91 -3.59 20.80
C PRO A 40 -4.51 -2.29 20.09
N GLN A 41 -3.56 -1.52 20.65
CA GLN A 41 -3.12 -0.26 20.03
C GLN A 41 -2.32 -0.55 18.77
N ARG A 42 -1.45 -1.56 18.82
CA ARG A 42 -0.70 -2.04 17.65
C ARG A 42 -1.62 -2.55 16.56
N ILE A 43 -2.66 -3.32 16.89
CA ILE A 43 -3.65 -3.79 15.90
C ILE A 43 -4.41 -2.61 15.30
N ALA A 44 -4.88 -1.66 16.11
CA ALA A 44 -5.58 -0.48 15.62
C ALA A 44 -4.69 0.37 14.70
N ARG A 45 -3.40 0.51 15.02
CA ARG A 45 -2.41 1.16 14.15
C ARG A 45 -2.25 0.39 12.83
N GLY A 46 -2.21 -0.94 12.88
CA GLY A 46 -2.14 -1.79 11.70
C GLY A 46 -3.35 -1.66 10.79
N GLU A 47 -4.56 -1.66 11.37
CA GLU A 47 -5.80 -1.44 10.63
C GLU A 47 -5.79 -0.08 9.93
N TYR A 48 -5.42 0.98 10.66
CA TYR A 48 -5.28 2.32 10.10
C TYR A 48 -4.33 2.34 8.89
N LEU A 49 -3.17 1.69 9.00
CA LEU A 49 -2.19 1.64 7.93
C LEU A 49 -2.65 0.82 6.73
N VAL A 50 -3.31 -0.33 6.95
CA VAL A 50 -3.86 -1.17 5.88
C VAL A 50 -4.96 -0.44 5.11
N ARG A 51 -5.85 0.27 5.82
CA ARG A 51 -6.93 1.03 5.20
C ARG A 51 -6.43 2.26 4.44
N THR A 52 -5.53 3.04 5.05
CA THR A 52 -5.04 4.30 4.47
C THR A 52 -3.85 4.12 3.52
N GLY A 53 -3.20 2.95 3.53
CA GLY A 53 -2.21 2.52 2.54
C GLY A 53 -2.86 1.79 1.36
N ASP A 54 -4.20 1.70 1.35
CA ASP A 54 -5.03 1.09 0.32
C ASP A 54 -4.64 -0.34 -0.07
N CYS A 55 -4.19 -1.15 0.89
CA CYS A 55 -3.88 -2.55 0.60
C CYS A 55 -5.12 -3.31 0.12
N THR A 56 -6.31 -2.84 0.52
CA THR A 56 -7.60 -3.42 0.15
C THR A 56 -7.91 -3.29 -1.33
N ALA A 57 -7.49 -2.23 -2.02
CA ALA A 57 -7.80 -2.03 -3.43
C ALA A 57 -7.23 -3.14 -4.32
N CYS A 58 -6.02 -3.61 -4.02
CA CYS A 58 -5.35 -4.65 -4.80
C CYS A 58 -5.54 -6.05 -4.21
N HIS A 59 -5.67 -6.20 -2.89
CA HIS A 59 -5.78 -7.51 -2.24
C HIS A 59 -7.21 -7.98 -1.99
N THR A 60 -8.22 -7.15 -2.27
CA THR A 60 -9.63 -7.57 -2.27
C THR A 60 -10.16 -7.53 -3.69
N PRO A 61 -10.66 -8.65 -4.25
CA PRO A 61 -11.19 -8.63 -5.60
C PRO A 61 -12.41 -7.72 -5.69
N TRP A 62 -12.47 -6.93 -6.76
CA TRP A 62 -13.63 -6.10 -7.05
C TRP A 62 -14.68 -6.89 -7.80
N LYS A 63 -15.95 -6.55 -7.55
CA LYS A 63 -17.13 -7.06 -8.23
C LYS A 63 -17.99 -5.90 -8.72
N MET A 64 -18.91 -6.18 -9.64
CA MET A 64 -19.93 -5.21 -10.01
C MET A 64 -21.03 -5.21 -8.94
N GLY A 65 -21.19 -4.08 -8.25
CA GLY A 65 -22.35 -3.79 -7.40
C GLY A 65 -23.32 -2.83 -8.08
N ASP A 66 -24.38 -2.46 -7.37
CA ASP A 66 -25.48 -1.63 -7.90
C ASP A 66 -25.02 -0.22 -8.33
N ASN A 67 -23.95 0.30 -7.69
CA ASN A 67 -23.39 1.62 -7.96
C ASN A 67 -22.09 1.57 -8.78
N GLY A 68 -21.79 0.43 -9.41
CA GLY A 68 -20.55 0.21 -10.16
C GLY A 68 -19.58 -0.75 -9.48
N PRO A 69 -18.32 -0.79 -9.92
CA PRO A 69 -17.29 -1.63 -9.32
C PRO A 69 -17.08 -1.31 -7.84
N GLU A 70 -17.06 -2.32 -6.99
CA GLU A 70 -16.81 -2.21 -5.55
C GLU A 70 -16.00 -3.41 -5.02
N PRO A 71 -15.25 -3.26 -3.90
CA PRO A 71 -14.56 -4.39 -3.26
C PRO A 71 -15.54 -5.47 -2.77
N ASP A 72 -15.25 -6.74 -3.05
CA ASP A 72 -16.03 -7.86 -2.53
C ASP A 72 -15.64 -8.18 -1.07
N ALA A 73 -16.42 -7.64 -0.13
CA ALA A 73 -16.20 -7.85 1.30
C ALA A 73 -16.18 -9.34 1.72
N SER A 74 -16.85 -10.24 0.98
CA SER A 74 -16.80 -11.68 1.27
C SER A 74 -15.43 -12.32 0.98
N ARG A 75 -14.58 -11.61 0.26
CA ARG A 75 -13.23 -12.02 -0.17
C ARG A 75 -12.16 -11.04 0.31
N PHE A 76 -12.45 -10.30 1.38
CA PHE A 76 -11.58 -9.27 1.95
C PHE A 76 -10.15 -9.77 2.12
N LEU A 77 -9.19 -9.09 1.46
CA LEU A 77 -7.75 -9.37 1.50
C LEU A 77 -7.32 -10.79 1.05
N SER A 78 -8.21 -11.55 0.42
CA SER A 78 -7.94 -12.92 -0.05
C SER A 78 -7.15 -12.98 -1.37
N GLY A 79 -6.85 -11.83 -1.99
CA GLY A 79 -6.10 -11.73 -3.24
C GLY A 79 -6.92 -12.11 -4.47
N HIS A 80 -6.23 -12.45 -5.55
CA HIS A 80 -6.87 -12.86 -6.79
C HIS A 80 -7.65 -14.18 -6.62
N PRO A 81 -8.94 -14.26 -7.00
CA PRO A 81 -9.71 -15.49 -6.89
C PRO A 81 -9.11 -16.62 -7.73
N ALA A 82 -8.75 -17.75 -7.11
CA ALA A 82 -8.05 -18.85 -7.80
C ALA A 82 -8.82 -19.45 -8.99
N THR A 83 -10.15 -19.35 -8.97
CA THR A 83 -11.04 -19.90 -10.00
C THR A 83 -11.39 -18.90 -11.09
N LEU A 84 -10.99 -17.63 -10.95
CA LEU A 84 -11.33 -16.61 -11.92
C LEU A 84 -10.34 -16.66 -13.09
N ALA A 85 -10.86 -16.89 -14.29
CA ALA A 85 -10.06 -16.76 -15.50
C ALA A 85 -9.68 -15.29 -15.71
N VAL A 86 -8.41 -15.06 -16.04
CA VAL A 86 -7.89 -13.72 -16.33
C VAL A 86 -7.84 -13.53 -17.84
N THR A 87 -8.56 -12.52 -18.34
CA THR A 87 -8.48 -12.08 -19.73
C THR A 87 -7.26 -11.18 -19.90
N GLU A 88 -6.37 -11.53 -20.84
CA GLU A 88 -5.23 -10.69 -21.21
C GLU A 88 -5.68 -9.40 -21.93
N PRO A 89 -5.05 -8.24 -21.67
CA PRO A 89 -5.34 -7.02 -22.39
C PRO A 89 -5.01 -7.17 -23.89
N VAL A 90 -5.93 -6.73 -24.75
CA VAL A 90 -5.74 -6.74 -26.20
C VAL A 90 -5.39 -5.33 -26.68
N GLY A 91 -4.28 -5.21 -27.43
CA GLY A 91 -3.97 -3.99 -28.17
C GLY A 91 -3.39 -2.84 -27.33
N LEU A 92 -2.86 -3.10 -26.14
CA LEU A 92 -2.02 -2.11 -25.44
C LEU A 92 -0.80 -1.77 -26.30
N ARG A 93 -0.55 -0.47 -26.46
CA ARG A 93 0.57 0.08 -27.21
C ARG A 93 1.20 1.22 -26.41
N PRO A 94 2.50 1.50 -26.59
CA PRO A 94 3.12 2.68 -26.01
C PRO A 94 2.29 3.95 -26.25
N PRO A 95 2.17 4.84 -25.25
CA PRO A 95 2.92 4.81 -23.99
C PRO A 95 2.30 3.94 -22.88
N PHE A 96 1.14 3.31 -23.11
CA PHE A 96 0.53 2.40 -22.14
C PHE A 96 1.27 1.06 -22.14
N LEU A 97 1.93 0.75 -21.03
CA LEU A 97 2.76 -0.45 -20.90
C LEU A 97 2.13 -1.53 -20.06
N GLY A 98 1.08 -1.22 -19.30
CA GLY A 98 0.43 -2.19 -18.45
C GLY A 98 -1.04 -1.90 -18.22
N ALA A 99 -1.71 -2.88 -17.62
CA ALA A 99 -3.11 -2.80 -17.25
C ALA A 99 -3.42 -3.58 -15.98
N ALA A 100 -4.57 -3.27 -15.39
CA ALA A 100 -5.20 -4.03 -14.31
C ALA A 100 -6.38 -4.83 -14.85
N SER A 101 -6.66 -6.00 -14.27
CA SER A 101 -7.92 -6.72 -14.50
C SER A 101 -9.11 -5.91 -13.95
N PRO A 102 -10.34 -6.18 -14.40
CA PRO A 102 -11.55 -5.54 -13.84
C PRO A 102 -11.72 -5.75 -12.32
N THR A 103 -11.15 -6.84 -11.79
CA THR A 103 -11.16 -7.17 -10.36
C THR A 103 -10.04 -6.52 -9.56
N LEU A 104 -9.15 -5.74 -10.20
CA LEU A 104 -7.95 -5.11 -9.62
C LEU A 104 -7.02 -6.08 -8.87
N THR A 105 -7.01 -7.36 -9.24
CA THR A 105 -6.21 -8.41 -8.58
C THR A 105 -5.26 -9.14 -9.53
N ALA A 106 -5.34 -8.89 -10.84
CA ALA A 106 -4.36 -9.37 -11.81
C ALA A 106 -3.82 -8.18 -12.61
N TRP A 107 -2.53 -8.22 -12.93
CA TRP A 107 -1.81 -7.08 -13.49
C TRP A 107 -0.90 -7.53 -14.61
N PHE A 108 -0.80 -6.70 -15.63
CA PHE A 108 -0.13 -7.02 -16.88
C PHE A 108 0.90 -5.94 -17.20
N GLY A 109 2.04 -6.35 -17.73
CA GLY A 109 3.03 -5.43 -18.27
C GLY A 109 4.22 -6.18 -18.88
N PRO A 110 5.34 -5.48 -19.14
CA PRO A 110 6.52 -6.10 -19.73
C PRO A 110 7.18 -7.18 -18.85
N TRP A 111 6.81 -7.25 -17.56
CA TRP A 111 7.20 -8.32 -16.63
C TRP A 111 6.31 -9.58 -16.74
N GLY A 112 5.30 -9.58 -17.62
CA GLY A 112 4.30 -10.63 -17.73
C GLY A 112 3.06 -10.33 -16.88
N ARG A 113 2.46 -11.38 -16.31
CA ARG A 113 1.26 -11.29 -15.49
C ARG A 113 1.56 -11.62 -14.03
N SER A 114 1.09 -10.77 -13.12
CA SER A 114 1.15 -10.98 -11.68
C SER A 114 -0.24 -10.98 -11.06
N HIS A 115 -0.37 -11.58 -9.87
CA HIS A 115 -1.61 -11.65 -9.12
C HIS A 115 -1.39 -11.16 -7.69
N SER A 116 -2.35 -10.41 -7.16
CA SER A 116 -2.35 -10.00 -5.76
C SER A 116 -2.47 -11.21 -4.84
N ALA A 117 -1.60 -11.30 -3.84
CA ALA A 117 -1.54 -12.44 -2.91
C ALA A 117 -2.71 -12.45 -1.92
N ASN A 118 -3.02 -13.62 -1.38
CA ASN A 118 -3.84 -13.75 -0.18
C ASN A 118 -3.02 -13.30 1.03
N ILE A 119 -3.45 -12.24 1.71
CA ILE A 119 -2.77 -11.70 2.89
C ILE A 119 -3.61 -11.83 4.17
N THR A 120 -4.62 -12.71 4.15
CA THR A 120 -5.37 -13.09 5.35
C THR A 120 -4.54 -13.97 6.28
N SER A 121 -5.06 -14.21 7.49
CA SER A 121 -4.46 -15.11 8.49
C SER A 121 -4.55 -16.60 8.13
N ASP A 122 -5.02 -16.96 6.92
CA ASP A 122 -5.01 -18.34 6.46
C ASP A 122 -3.59 -18.92 6.45
N ARG A 123 -3.41 -20.10 7.06
CA ARG A 123 -2.08 -20.68 7.29
C ARG A 123 -1.50 -21.40 6.08
N GLU A 124 -2.33 -21.86 5.16
CA GLU A 124 -1.90 -22.65 4.00
C GLU A 124 -1.70 -21.80 2.75
N THR A 125 -2.59 -20.84 2.53
CA THR A 125 -2.67 -20.03 1.32
C THR A 125 -2.47 -18.54 1.57
N GLY A 126 -2.60 -18.08 2.82
CA GLY A 126 -2.36 -16.71 3.26
C GLY A 126 -0.99 -16.52 3.94
N ILE A 127 -0.92 -15.53 4.83
CA ILE A 127 0.30 -15.20 5.60
C ILE A 127 0.26 -15.71 7.05
N GLY A 128 -0.72 -16.55 7.42
CA GLY A 128 -0.92 -17.01 8.80
C GLY A 128 0.19 -17.91 9.35
N ALA A 129 1.02 -18.47 8.48
CA ALA A 129 2.20 -19.26 8.86
C ALA A 129 3.50 -18.45 8.84
N TRP A 130 3.48 -17.21 8.34
CA TRP A 130 4.66 -16.38 8.27
C TRP A 130 5.05 -15.90 9.66
N THR A 131 6.33 -15.60 9.86
CA THR A 131 6.76 -14.79 11.00
C THR A 131 6.64 -13.31 10.65
N GLU A 132 6.53 -12.46 11.67
CA GLU A 132 6.57 -11.02 11.48
C GLU A 132 7.85 -10.58 10.74
N ARG A 133 8.98 -11.22 11.05
CA ARG A 133 10.25 -10.91 10.38
C ARG A 133 10.21 -11.24 8.89
N GLN A 134 9.64 -12.38 8.51
CA GLN A 134 9.45 -12.74 7.09
C GLN A 134 8.55 -11.74 6.37
N PHE A 135 7.50 -11.23 7.02
CA PHE A 135 6.67 -10.17 6.46
C PHE A 135 7.46 -8.88 6.25
N ILE A 136 8.18 -8.41 7.27
CA ILE A 136 9.00 -7.19 7.18
C ILE A 136 10.07 -7.35 6.10
N ASP A 137 10.80 -8.46 6.08
CA ASP A 137 11.82 -8.73 5.05
C ASP A 137 11.21 -8.79 3.65
N THR A 138 9.99 -9.31 3.52
CA THR A 138 9.30 -9.35 2.23
C THR A 138 9.10 -7.96 1.66
N ILE A 139 8.62 -7.03 2.48
CA ILE A 139 8.42 -5.63 2.08
C ILE A 139 9.76 -4.91 1.91
N ARG A 140 10.71 -5.08 2.85
CA ARG A 140 12.02 -4.42 2.80
C ARG A 140 12.80 -4.79 1.55
N ASN A 141 12.80 -6.07 1.18
CA ASN A 141 13.65 -6.59 0.11
C ASN A 141 12.92 -6.73 -1.22
N GLY A 142 11.59 -6.56 -1.25
CA GLY A 142 10.79 -6.79 -2.44
C GLY A 142 10.85 -8.24 -2.90
N LYS A 143 10.92 -9.19 -1.96
CA LYS A 143 11.09 -10.62 -2.24
C LYS A 143 10.20 -11.46 -1.37
N HIS A 144 9.54 -12.47 -1.94
CA HIS A 144 8.71 -13.39 -1.17
C HIS A 144 9.51 -14.04 -0.03
N LEU A 145 8.98 -13.96 1.20
CA LEU A 145 9.62 -14.42 2.44
C LEU A 145 10.98 -13.77 2.75
N GLY A 146 11.30 -12.66 2.07
CA GLY A 146 12.51 -11.87 2.29
C GLY A 146 13.66 -12.15 1.34
N ASP A 147 13.75 -13.36 0.78
CA ASP A 147 14.89 -13.81 -0.03
C ASP A 147 14.50 -14.59 -1.30
N GLY A 148 13.23 -14.97 -1.45
CA GLY A 148 12.71 -15.72 -2.58
C GLY A 148 12.53 -14.89 -3.86
N ARG A 149 11.54 -15.27 -4.67
CA ARG A 149 11.25 -14.57 -5.93
C ARG A 149 10.92 -13.09 -5.68
N PRO A 150 11.21 -12.19 -6.63
CA PRO A 150 10.80 -10.79 -6.54
C PRO A 150 9.27 -10.62 -6.39
N LEU A 151 8.85 -9.62 -5.63
CA LEU A 151 7.50 -9.08 -5.72
C LEU A 151 7.38 -8.38 -7.07
N LEU A 152 6.43 -8.83 -7.88
CA LEU A 152 6.20 -8.24 -9.19
C LEU A 152 5.28 -7.01 -9.07
N PRO A 153 5.35 -6.07 -10.02
CA PRO A 153 4.42 -4.95 -10.06
C PRO A 153 2.96 -5.41 -10.06
N PRO A 154 2.04 -4.59 -9.53
CA PRO A 154 2.25 -3.23 -9.06
C PRO A 154 2.46 -3.15 -7.55
N MET A 155 2.80 -4.25 -6.86
CA MET A 155 2.98 -4.23 -5.40
C MET A 155 4.01 -3.15 -5.03
N PRO A 156 3.62 -2.08 -4.32
CA PRO A 156 4.47 -0.90 -4.12
C PRO A 156 5.43 -1.12 -2.93
N TRP A 157 6.31 -2.11 -3.05
CA TRP A 157 7.22 -2.46 -1.97
C TRP A 157 8.33 -1.41 -1.80
N GLU A 158 8.72 -0.68 -2.84
CA GLU A 158 9.72 0.38 -2.80
C GLU A 158 9.35 1.58 -1.90
N PRO A 159 8.12 2.12 -1.93
CA PRO A 159 7.70 3.09 -0.91
C PRO A 159 7.45 2.42 0.44
N PHE A 160 6.85 1.22 0.49
CA PHE A 160 6.54 0.56 1.77
C PHE A 160 7.80 0.17 2.56
N ARG A 161 8.92 -0.12 1.89
CA ARG A 161 10.21 -0.32 2.57
C ARG A 161 10.76 0.95 3.22
N LEU A 162 10.11 2.10 3.13
CA LEU A 162 10.45 3.31 3.89
C LEU A 162 9.64 3.45 5.18
N MET A 163 8.62 2.61 5.39
CA MET A 163 7.83 2.59 6.63
C MET A 163 8.70 2.22 7.83
N SER A 164 8.33 2.62 9.04
CA SER A 164 9.05 2.20 10.24
C SER A 164 8.86 0.70 10.52
N ASP A 165 9.79 0.08 11.26
CA ASP A 165 9.64 -1.31 11.69
C ASP A 165 8.38 -1.49 12.55
N GLU A 166 8.05 -0.52 13.41
CA GLU A 166 6.80 -0.53 14.18
C GLU A 166 5.56 -0.50 13.28
N ASP A 167 5.53 0.33 12.24
CA ASP A 167 4.38 0.43 11.34
C ASP A 167 4.22 -0.84 10.47
N LEU A 168 5.31 -1.43 9.96
CA LEU A 168 5.26 -2.71 9.26
C LEU A 168 4.83 -3.85 10.19
N GLY A 169 5.35 -3.86 11.42
CA GLY A 169 4.94 -4.80 12.45
C GLY A 169 3.47 -4.62 12.84
N ALA A 170 2.95 -3.41 12.89
CA ALA A 170 1.54 -3.12 13.17
C ALA A 170 0.64 -3.64 12.04
N ILE A 171 1.00 -3.40 10.77
CA ILE A 171 0.31 -3.98 9.61
C ILE A 171 0.24 -5.50 9.74
N TYR A 172 1.37 -6.16 9.98
CA TYR A 172 1.41 -7.60 10.17
C TYR A 172 0.48 -8.05 11.30
N ALA A 173 0.55 -7.40 12.47
CA ALA A 173 -0.29 -7.74 13.62
C ALA A 173 -1.79 -7.64 13.29
N TYR A 174 -2.23 -6.61 12.57
CA TYR A 174 -3.62 -6.49 12.12
C TYR A 174 -4.00 -7.57 11.11
N LEU A 175 -3.16 -7.84 10.10
CA LEU A 175 -3.43 -8.88 9.10
C LEU A 175 -3.60 -10.27 9.72
N GLN A 176 -2.89 -10.56 10.82
CA GLN A 176 -3.09 -11.81 11.59
C GLN A 176 -4.45 -11.88 12.30
N THR A 177 -5.18 -10.77 12.44
CA THR A 177 -6.56 -10.75 12.99
C THR A 177 -7.64 -10.84 11.91
N VAL A 178 -7.28 -10.63 10.63
CA VAL A 178 -8.22 -10.72 9.52
C VAL A 178 -8.71 -12.17 9.39
N PRO A 179 -10.02 -12.43 9.27
CA PRO A 179 -10.54 -13.79 9.12
C PRO A 179 -9.84 -14.56 8.00
N ALA A 180 -9.43 -15.79 8.30
CA ALA A 180 -8.76 -16.66 7.34
C ALA A 180 -9.71 -17.00 6.18
N ILE A 181 -9.23 -16.80 4.94
CA ILE A 181 -9.91 -17.23 3.73
C ILE A 181 -8.95 -18.08 2.94
N ALA A 182 -9.25 -19.37 2.79
CA ALA A 182 -8.46 -20.27 1.95
C ALA A 182 -8.63 -19.90 0.47
N ASN A 183 -7.56 -19.40 -0.15
CA ASN A 183 -7.52 -19.03 -1.57
C ASN A 183 -6.09 -19.14 -2.10
N LYS A 184 -5.81 -20.22 -2.86
CA LYS A 184 -4.51 -20.45 -3.47
C LYS A 184 -4.35 -19.63 -4.75
N VAL A 185 -3.85 -18.41 -4.61
CA VAL A 185 -3.60 -17.48 -5.71
C VAL A 185 -2.66 -18.11 -6.77
N PRO A 186 -2.98 -18.01 -8.07
CA PRO A 186 -2.09 -18.48 -9.14
C PRO A 186 -0.73 -17.77 -9.13
N GLY A 187 0.33 -18.51 -9.46
CA GLY A 187 1.67 -17.94 -9.64
C GLY A 187 1.73 -16.91 -10.78
N PRO A 188 2.81 -16.12 -10.85
CA PRO A 188 3.01 -15.20 -11.96
C PRO A 188 3.23 -15.95 -13.28
N VAL A 189 2.86 -15.33 -14.39
CA VAL A 189 3.11 -15.84 -15.74
C VAL A 189 4.17 -14.98 -16.40
N ALA A 190 5.23 -15.62 -16.89
CA ALA A 190 6.32 -14.93 -17.57
C ALA A 190 5.84 -14.21 -18.84
N PRO A 191 6.51 -13.13 -19.26
CA PRO A 191 6.20 -12.49 -20.54
C PRO A 191 6.49 -13.46 -21.70
N GLY A 192 5.70 -13.37 -22.77
CA GLY A 192 5.90 -14.19 -23.98
C GLY A 192 7.09 -13.77 -24.84
N GLY A 193 7.86 -12.76 -24.41
CA GLY A 193 9.05 -12.23 -25.07
C GLY A 193 10.24 -12.14 -24.10
N PRO A 194 11.37 -11.52 -24.51
CA PRO A 194 12.52 -11.37 -23.63
C PRO A 194 12.11 -10.63 -22.35
N ALA A 195 12.40 -11.24 -21.20
CA ALA A 195 12.15 -10.63 -19.91
C ALA A 195 12.95 -9.32 -19.82
N MET A 196 12.31 -8.24 -19.35
CA MET A 196 13.06 -7.05 -18.99
C MET A 196 14.06 -7.40 -17.90
N PRO A 197 15.30 -6.87 -17.96
CA PRO A 197 16.23 -7.03 -16.86
C PRO A 197 15.58 -6.49 -15.58
N PRO A 198 15.79 -7.16 -14.42
CA PRO A 198 15.26 -6.65 -13.17
C PRO A 198 15.84 -5.25 -12.91
N PRO A 199 15.05 -4.33 -12.32
CA PRO A 199 15.59 -3.04 -11.93
C PRO A 199 16.78 -3.25 -10.97
N PRO A 200 17.76 -2.32 -10.96
CA PRO A 200 18.84 -2.39 -10.00
C PRO A 200 18.26 -2.41 -8.58
N PRO A 201 18.91 -3.14 -7.63
CA PRO A 201 18.45 -3.13 -6.26
C PRO A 201 18.43 -1.69 -5.73
N PRO A 202 17.40 -1.31 -4.96
CA PRO A 202 17.35 0.02 -4.37
C PRO A 202 18.54 0.22 -3.44
N PRO A 203 18.97 1.48 -3.22
CA PRO A 203 20.05 1.79 -2.29
C PRO A 203 19.82 1.19 -0.90
N ALA A 204 20.93 0.91 -0.21
CA ALA A 204 20.87 0.53 1.19
C ALA A 204 20.12 1.60 2.00
N LEU A 205 19.22 1.17 2.86
CA LEU A 205 18.38 2.04 3.68
C LEU A 205 18.71 1.82 5.16
N THR A 206 18.83 2.90 5.91
CA THR A 206 18.74 2.84 7.37
C THR A 206 17.27 2.77 7.76
N ALA A 207 16.79 1.59 8.15
CA ALA A 207 15.39 1.40 8.53
C ALA A 207 15.04 2.26 9.75
N LEU A 208 13.94 3.01 9.65
CA LEU A 208 13.36 3.72 10.79
C LEU A 208 12.76 2.70 11.75
N LYS A 209 13.05 2.80 13.04
CA LYS A 209 12.39 1.97 14.05
C LYS A 209 10.97 2.45 14.32
N VAL A 210 10.83 3.76 14.50
CA VAL A 210 9.59 4.47 14.87
C VAL A 210 9.29 5.50 13.80
N ALA A 211 8.00 5.70 13.47
CA ALA A 211 7.60 6.75 12.55
C ALA A 211 7.72 8.13 13.24
N PRO A 212 8.08 9.21 12.52
CA PRO A 212 8.04 10.55 13.10
C PRO A 212 6.66 10.84 13.70
N SER A 213 6.63 11.54 14.82
CA SER A 213 5.37 11.94 15.48
C SER A 213 4.83 13.25 14.90
N HIS A 214 3.60 13.59 15.24
CA HIS A 214 2.98 14.88 14.84
C HIS A 214 3.61 16.11 15.50
N ALA A 215 4.55 15.93 16.45
CA ALA A 215 5.32 17.05 17.02
C ALA A 215 6.24 17.70 15.96
N ASP A 216 6.64 16.95 14.94
CA ASP A 216 7.30 17.47 13.73
C ASP A 216 6.42 17.16 12.51
N PRO A 217 5.48 18.04 12.13
CA PRO A 217 4.55 17.79 11.04
C PRO A 217 5.24 17.67 9.68
N VAL A 218 6.40 18.31 9.47
CA VAL A 218 7.13 18.21 8.20
C VAL A 218 7.83 16.86 8.09
N ALA A 219 8.49 16.38 9.15
CA ALA A 219 9.08 15.05 9.15
C ALA A 219 8.02 13.95 9.04
N ARG A 220 6.88 14.09 9.74
CA ARG A 220 5.72 13.20 9.61
C ARG A 220 5.17 13.20 8.19
N GLY A 221 4.99 14.38 7.60
CA GLY A 221 4.49 14.53 6.24
C GLY A 221 5.40 13.90 5.21
N LYS A 222 6.72 14.10 5.35
CA LYS A 222 7.72 13.46 4.51
C LYS A 222 7.61 11.94 4.57
N TYR A 223 7.54 11.39 5.79
CA TYR A 223 7.35 9.96 6.01
C TYR A 223 6.11 9.44 5.28
N LEU A 224 4.96 10.09 5.44
CA LEU A 224 3.71 9.66 4.82
C LEU A 224 3.74 9.79 3.29
N VAL A 225 4.26 10.90 2.74
CA VAL A 225 4.32 11.14 1.28
C VAL A 225 5.24 10.14 0.60
N THR A 226 6.37 9.80 1.21
CA THR A 226 7.30 8.82 0.64
C THR A 226 6.83 7.38 0.86
N SER A 227 6.36 7.04 2.07
CA SER A 227 6.01 5.66 2.40
C SER A 227 4.66 5.22 1.83
N LYS A 228 3.76 6.15 1.51
CA LYS A 228 2.47 5.85 0.86
C LYS A 228 2.53 5.98 -0.67
N GLY A 229 3.72 6.17 -1.25
CA GLY A 229 3.91 6.12 -2.69
C GLY A 229 3.29 7.28 -3.46
N CYS A 230 3.08 8.46 -2.84
CA CYS A 230 2.55 9.62 -3.57
C CYS A 230 3.43 9.96 -4.78
N GLY A 231 4.75 9.79 -4.62
CA GLY A 231 5.74 9.97 -5.68
C GLY A 231 5.55 9.05 -6.88
N ASP A 232 4.99 7.85 -6.70
CA ASP A 232 4.89 6.85 -7.77
C ASP A 232 3.89 7.26 -8.86
N CYS A 233 2.84 7.98 -8.45
CA CYS A 233 1.86 8.53 -9.38
C CYS A 233 2.10 10.02 -9.65
N HIS A 234 2.66 10.79 -8.72
CA HIS A 234 2.78 12.25 -8.90
C HIS A 234 4.16 12.70 -9.38
N THR A 235 5.06 11.82 -9.81
CA THR A 235 6.36 12.21 -10.36
C THR A 235 6.46 11.83 -11.83
N PRO A 236 6.83 12.75 -12.74
CA PRO A 236 7.05 12.37 -14.12
C PRO A 236 8.24 11.43 -14.22
N MET A 237 8.20 10.52 -15.19
CA MET A 237 9.31 9.63 -15.50
C MET A 237 10.20 10.26 -16.58
N ARG A 238 11.45 9.82 -16.66
CA ARG A 238 12.35 10.09 -17.79
C ARG A 238 13.11 8.84 -18.16
N MET A 239 13.65 8.79 -19.38
CA MET A 239 14.55 7.72 -19.78
C MET A 239 15.96 8.00 -19.24
N GLY A 240 16.42 7.16 -18.31
CA GLY A 240 17.81 7.11 -17.86
C GLY A 240 18.60 6.03 -18.60
N GLU A 241 19.89 5.91 -18.29
CA GLU A 241 20.79 4.92 -18.91
C GLU A 241 20.34 3.46 -18.71
N LYS A 242 19.63 3.19 -17.61
CA LYS A 242 19.16 1.86 -17.23
C LYS A 242 17.66 1.63 -17.52
N GLY A 243 17.03 2.54 -18.25
CA GLY A 243 15.59 2.51 -18.55
C GLY A 243 14.82 3.64 -17.86
N PRO A 244 13.48 3.52 -17.80
CA PRO A 244 12.62 4.53 -17.18
C PRO A 244 12.94 4.70 -15.69
N GLU A 245 13.09 5.94 -15.25
CA GLU A 245 13.30 6.31 -13.85
C GLU A 245 12.56 7.61 -13.50
N TYR A 246 12.26 7.83 -12.21
CA TYR A 246 11.62 9.06 -11.77
C TYR A 246 12.52 10.27 -12.06
N ASP A 247 11.94 11.34 -12.63
CA ASP A 247 12.62 12.61 -12.74
C ASP A 247 12.60 13.33 -11.38
N THR A 248 13.62 13.06 -10.57
CA THR A 248 13.76 13.64 -9.22
C THR A 248 13.93 15.15 -9.21
N SER A 249 14.32 15.77 -10.34
CA SER A 249 14.35 17.23 -10.48
C SER A 249 12.94 17.84 -10.56
N ARG A 250 11.94 17.00 -10.84
CA ARG A 250 10.53 17.35 -11.00
C ARG A 250 9.63 16.51 -10.08
N MET A 251 10.18 16.04 -8.97
CA MET A 251 9.47 15.19 -8.00
C MET A 251 8.12 15.83 -7.58
N LEU A 252 7.06 15.02 -7.56
CA LEU A 252 5.70 15.44 -7.19
C LEU A 252 5.03 16.47 -8.13
N SER A 253 5.60 16.74 -9.32
CA SER A 253 5.03 17.72 -10.26
C SER A 253 3.94 17.16 -11.20
N GLY A 254 3.58 15.88 -11.08
CA GLY A 254 2.51 15.23 -11.86
C GLY A 254 2.96 14.75 -13.24
N TYR A 255 2.00 14.60 -14.15
CA TYR A 255 2.28 14.27 -15.55
C TYR A 255 3.13 15.35 -16.22
N ASP A 256 4.14 14.97 -17.01
CA ASP A 256 4.97 15.96 -17.72
C ASP A 256 4.15 16.66 -18.81
N ALA A 257 3.76 17.93 -18.58
CA ALA A 257 2.96 18.70 -19.53
C ALA A 257 3.69 19.02 -20.86
N ARG A 258 4.99 18.71 -20.97
CA ARG A 258 5.76 18.79 -22.21
C ARG A 258 5.50 17.60 -23.13
N GLU A 259 5.02 16.49 -22.58
CA GLU A 259 4.65 15.30 -23.34
C GLU A 259 3.29 15.49 -24.01
N ALA A 260 3.13 14.87 -25.18
CA ALA A 260 1.85 14.89 -25.88
C ALA A 260 0.82 14.04 -25.12
N VAL A 261 -0.41 14.54 -25.01
CA VAL A 261 -1.55 13.77 -24.51
C VAL A 261 -1.70 12.51 -25.39
N PRO A 262 -1.59 11.30 -24.81
CA PRO A 262 -1.63 10.09 -25.60
C PRO A 262 -3.04 9.83 -26.15
N ALA A 263 -3.12 9.07 -27.25
CA ALA A 263 -4.38 8.53 -27.72
C ALA A 263 -4.94 7.51 -26.70
N MET A 264 -6.28 7.47 -26.57
CA MET A 264 -6.95 6.52 -25.68
C MET A 264 -6.72 5.08 -26.19
N PRO A 265 -6.15 4.16 -25.38
CA PRO A 265 -5.98 2.75 -25.76
C PRO A 265 -7.32 2.01 -25.76
N SER A 266 -7.37 0.79 -26.26
CA SER A 266 -8.54 -0.05 -25.93
C SER A 266 -8.57 -0.31 -24.43
N VAL A 267 -9.73 -0.12 -23.81
CA VAL A 267 -9.98 -0.43 -22.39
C VAL A 267 -11.01 -1.55 -22.21
N GLU A 268 -11.35 -2.23 -23.31
CA GLU A 268 -12.26 -3.37 -23.27
C GLU A 268 -11.65 -4.52 -22.47
N GLY A 269 -12.41 -5.06 -21.52
CA GLY A 269 -12.00 -6.21 -20.72
C GLY A 269 -10.95 -5.93 -19.64
N ILE A 270 -10.52 -4.68 -19.45
CA ILE A 270 -9.58 -4.28 -18.40
C ILE A 270 -10.21 -3.31 -17.41
N GLY A 271 -9.65 -3.25 -16.19
CA GLY A 271 -10.03 -2.23 -15.21
C GLY A 271 -9.51 -0.85 -15.63
N TYR A 272 -8.21 -0.76 -15.89
CA TYR A 272 -7.56 0.42 -16.46
C TYR A 272 -6.18 0.07 -17.02
N ALA A 273 -5.69 0.92 -17.92
CA ALA A 273 -4.33 0.92 -18.43
C ALA A 273 -3.51 2.06 -17.80
N PHE A 274 -2.21 1.84 -17.66
CA PHE A 274 -1.26 2.82 -17.14
C PHE A 274 -0.01 2.90 -18.02
N ALA A 275 0.58 4.09 -18.05
CA ALA A 275 1.78 4.41 -18.80
C ALA A 275 2.98 4.65 -17.87
N LEU A 276 4.17 4.86 -18.45
CA LEU A 276 5.35 5.31 -17.72
C LEU A 276 5.17 6.74 -17.19
N GLN A 277 4.69 7.65 -18.05
CA GLN A 277 4.21 8.93 -17.55
C GLN A 277 2.94 8.68 -16.70
N PRO A 278 2.69 9.47 -15.65
CA PRO A 278 1.54 9.27 -14.79
C PRO A 278 0.22 9.75 -15.45
N VAL A 279 -0.17 8.99 -16.46
CA VAL A 279 -1.43 9.03 -17.19
C VAL A 279 -2.06 7.64 -17.15
N PHE A 280 -3.37 7.63 -16.93
CA PHE A 280 -4.17 6.43 -16.78
C PHE A 280 -5.36 6.47 -17.73
N ALA A 281 -5.76 5.31 -18.24
CA ALA A 281 -6.89 5.18 -19.14
C ALA A 281 -7.86 4.13 -18.62
N GLY A 282 -9.14 4.46 -18.53
CA GLY A 282 -10.19 3.51 -18.16
C GLY A 282 -11.51 3.86 -18.80
N GLY A 283 -12.61 3.24 -18.33
CA GLY A 283 -13.95 3.58 -18.80
C GLY A 283 -14.34 5.05 -18.60
N TRP A 284 -13.61 5.78 -17.75
CA TRP A 284 -13.76 7.22 -17.52
C TRP A 284 -12.97 8.11 -18.50
N GLY A 285 -12.23 7.53 -19.45
CA GLY A 285 -11.33 8.24 -20.35
C GLY A 285 -9.90 8.34 -19.81
N LEU A 286 -9.19 9.43 -20.14
CA LEU A 286 -7.83 9.69 -19.67
C LEU A 286 -7.81 10.57 -18.42
N SER A 287 -6.97 10.21 -17.47
CA SER A 287 -6.68 11.00 -16.28
C SER A 287 -5.17 11.17 -16.10
N PHE A 288 -4.78 12.29 -15.50
CA PHE A 288 -3.38 12.69 -15.32
C PHE A 288 -3.14 13.02 -13.85
N ALA A 289 -2.02 12.57 -13.30
CA ALA A 289 -1.66 12.93 -11.92
C ALA A 289 -1.32 14.42 -11.84
N ALA A 290 -1.87 15.09 -10.82
CA ALA A 290 -1.72 16.53 -10.62
C ALA A 290 -0.33 16.92 -10.08
N ASN A 291 0.02 18.20 -10.24
CA ASN A 291 1.17 18.81 -9.60
C ASN A 291 0.88 19.08 -8.11
N LEU A 292 1.60 18.40 -7.21
CA LEU A 292 1.47 18.53 -5.76
C LEU A 292 2.47 19.52 -5.15
N THR A 293 3.38 20.09 -5.94
CA THR A 293 4.38 21.05 -5.45
C THR A 293 3.72 22.37 -5.05
N PRO A 294 4.38 23.25 -4.24
CA PRO A 294 3.79 24.50 -3.81
C PRO A 294 3.85 25.61 -4.88
N ASP A 295 3.99 25.26 -6.17
CA ASP A 295 3.89 26.23 -7.26
C ASP A 295 2.54 26.95 -7.25
N ALA A 296 2.58 28.28 -7.32
CA ALA A 296 1.39 29.13 -7.12
C ALA A 296 0.41 29.10 -8.30
N GLU A 297 0.88 28.79 -9.51
CA GLU A 297 0.05 28.86 -10.72
C GLU A 297 -0.49 27.49 -11.16
N THR A 298 0.25 26.43 -10.86
CA THR A 298 0.02 25.09 -11.41
C THR A 298 -0.01 23.98 -10.37
N GLY A 299 0.40 24.27 -9.12
CA GLY A 299 0.40 23.32 -8.00
C GLY A 299 -0.51 23.73 -6.84
N LEU A 300 -0.12 23.36 -5.64
CA LEU A 300 -0.84 23.61 -4.38
C LEU A 300 -0.53 24.98 -3.75
N GLY A 301 0.24 25.84 -4.42
CA GLY A 301 0.80 27.07 -3.85
C GLY A 301 -0.26 28.04 -3.28
N THR A 302 -1.43 28.08 -3.90
CA THR A 302 -2.58 28.93 -3.48
C THR A 302 -3.66 28.17 -2.70
N TRP A 303 -3.48 26.87 -2.48
CA TRP A 303 -4.46 26.07 -1.74
C TRP A 303 -4.35 26.35 -0.25
N THR A 304 -5.50 26.43 0.40
CA THR A 304 -5.60 26.40 1.86
C THR A 304 -5.47 24.96 2.36
N GLU A 305 -5.05 24.79 3.62
CA GLU A 305 -5.03 23.48 4.27
C GLU A 305 -6.42 22.82 4.23
N GLN A 306 -7.49 23.57 4.51
CA GLN A 306 -8.85 23.03 4.48
C GLN A 306 -9.26 22.52 3.08
N GLN A 307 -8.91 23.25 2.00
CA GLN A 307 -9.15 22.78 0.64
C GLN A 307 -8.43 21.47 0.34
N PHE A 308 -7.21 21.30 0.86
CA PHE A 308 -6.47 20.05 0.73
C PHE A 308 -7.15 18.90 1.49
N LEU A 309 -7.54 19.12 2.75
CA LEU A 309 -8.28 18.15 3.56
C LEU A 309 -9.59 17.76 2.86
N ASP A 310 -10.42 18.73 2.50
CA ASP A 310 -11.71 18.49 1.84
C ASP A 310 -11.54 17.70 0.54
N THR A 311 -10.50 18.01 -0.24
CA THR A 311 -10.19 17.29 -1.48
C THR A 311 -9.95 15.80 -1.25
N LEU A 312 -9.24 15.43 -0.19
CA LEU A 312 -9.01 14.02 0.14
C LEU A 312 -10.23 13.38 0.82
N ARG A 313 -11.02 14.13 1.59
CA ARG A 313 -12.22 13.62 2.26
C ARG A 313 -13.36 13.31 1.30
N ASN A 314 -13.57 14.13 0.29
CA ASN A 314 -14.72 14.02 -0.61
C ASN A 314 -14.34 13.76 -2.07
N GLY A 315 -13.05 13.71 -2.39
CA GLY A 315 -12.56 13.44 -3.73
C GLY A 315 -12.87 14.56 -4.73
N ARG A 316 -13.07 15.81 -4.31
CA ARG A 316 -13.33 16.93 -5.23
C ARG A 316 -12.18 17.92 -5.22
N HIS A 317 -11.80 18.40 -6.40
CA HIS A 317 -10.74 19.40 -6.55
C HIS A 317 -11.03 20.65 -5.70
N GLN A 318 -10.10 21.00 -4.79
CA GLN A 318 -10.27 22.07 -3.79
C GLN A 318 -11.54 21.93 -2.93
N GLY A 319 -11.95 20.69 -2.66
CA GLY A 319 -13.11 20.32 -1.85
C GLY A 319 -14.48 20.51 -2.52
N ARG A 320 -14.56 21.18 -3.66
CA ARG A 320 -15.85 21.58 -4.29
C ARG A 320 -15.93 21.43 -5.80
N GLY A 321 -14.80 21.34 -6.48
CA GLY A 321 -14.71 21.28 -7.93
C GLY A 321 -15.12 19.93 -8.50
N ARG A 322 -14.59 19.62 -9.70
CA ARG A 322 -14.75 18.31 -10.34
C ARG A 322 -14.25 17.18 -9.44
N GLN A 323 -14.77 15.97 -9.68
CA GLN A 323 -14.26 14.76 -9.05
C GLN A 323 -12.77 14.56 -9.38
N LEU A 324 -12.00 14.02 -8.44
CA LEU A 324 -10.69 13.46 -8.69
C LEU A 324 -10.87 12.19 -9.52
N MET A 325 -10.15 12.13 -10.64
CA MET A 325 -10.28 11.00 -11.54
C MET A 325 -9.52 9.79 -10.99
N PRO A 326 -10.00 8.56 -11.26
CA PRO A 326 -9.24 7.36 -10.94
C PRO A 326 -7.85 7.35 -11.62
N PRO A 327 -6.88 6.61 -11.08
CA PRO A 327 -6.97 5.72 -9.92
C PRO A 327 -6.61 6.40 -8.58
N MET A 328 -6.66 7.73 -8.47
CA MET A 328 -6.29 8.41 -7.21
C MET A 328 -7.13 7.89 -6.02
N PRO A 329 -6.52 7.25 -5.00
CA PRO A 329 -7.26 6.52 -3.96
C PRO A 329 -7.71 7.45 -2.84
N TRP A 330 -8.48 8.49 -3.18
CA TRP A 330 -8.96 9.47 -2.22
C TRP A 330 -9.87 8.84 -1.16
N GLN A 331 -10.59 7.74 -1.47
CA GLN A 331 -11.42 7.04 -0.48
C GLN A 331 -10.58 6.42 0.64
N ALA A 332 -9.35 6.00 0.36
CA ALA A 332 -8.42 5.46 1.35
C ALA A 332 -7.73 6.59 2.14
N PHE A 333 -7.20 7.61 1.44
CA PHE A 333 -6.58 8.77 2.10
C PHE A 333 -7.58 9.60 2.90
N GLY A 334 -8.83 9.66 2.46
CA GLY A 334 -9.96 10.28 3.16
C GLY A 334 -10.34 9.58 4.46
N GLN A 335 -9.68 8.49 4.84
CA GLN A 335 -9.81 7.83 6.15
C GLN A 335 -8.65 8.14 7.10
N MET A 336 -7.61 8.84 6.64
CA MET A 336 -6.49 9.27 7.48
C MET A 336 -6.97 10.22 8.56
N ASP A 337 -6.32 10.28 9.73
CA ASP A 337 -6.67 11.33 10.68
C ASP A 337 -6.26 12.72 10.15
N ASP A 338 -6.86 13.78 10.70
CA ASP A 338 -6.56 15.15 10.27
C ASP A 338 -5.09 15.51 10.51
N ALA A 339 -4.46 14.98 11.55
CA ALA A 339 -3.07 15.29 11.88
C ALA A 339 -2.10 14.76 10.80
N ASP A 340 -2.35 13.57 10.27
CA ASP A 340 -1.60 12.98 9.15
C ASP A 340 -1.86 13.73 7.83
N LEU A 341 -3.11 14.12 7.52
CA LEU A 341 -3.41 14.91 6.33
C LEU A 341 -2.75 16.29 6.38
N LYS A 342 -2.78 16.95 7.53
CA LYS A 342 -2.11 18.24 7.76
C LYS A 342 -0.59 18.10 7.69
N ALA A 343 -0.03 17.02 8.23
CA ALA A 343 1.39 16.74 8.10
C ALA A 343 1.81 16.56 6.63
N ILE A 344 1.04 15.79 5.84
CA ILE A 344 1.27 15.67 4.39
C ILE A 344 1.27 17.05 3.73
N PHE A 345 0.25 17.87 3.99
CA PHE A 345 0.17 19.21 3.43
C PHE A 345 1.37 20.07 3.84
N ALA A 346 1.73 20.07 5.13
CA ALA A 346 2.89 20.80 5.65
C ALA A 346 4.18 20.40 4.93
N TYR A 347 4.44 19.11 4.71
CA TYR A 347 5.61 18.66 3.94
C TYR A 347 5.55 19.07 2.47
N LEU A 348 4.39 18.95 1.80
CA LEU A 348 4.24 19.38 0.41
C LEU A 348 4.49 20.89 0.24
N ARG A 349 4.30 21.70 1.28
CA ARG A 349 4.69 23.13 1.26
C ARG A 349 6.20 23.37 1.28
N THR A 350 7.01 22.36 1.63
CA THR A 350 8.47 22.49 1.75
C THR A 350 9.24 21.98 0.53
N VAL A 351 8.60 21.20 -0.35
CA VAL A 351 9.29 20.67 -1.54
C VAL A 351 9.53 21.80 -2.56
N PRO A 352 10.55 21.67 -3.43
CA PRO A 352 10.78 22.67 -4.48
C PRO A 352 9.53 22.88 -5.35
N ALA A 353 9.17 24.15 -5.57
CA ALA A 353 8.08 24.49 -6.48
C ALA A 353 8.48 24.17 -7.93
N VAL A 354 7.61 23.48 -8.66
CA VAL A 354 7.82 23.15 -10.07
C VAL A 354 6.61 23.64 -10.85
N LYS A 355 6.82 24.59 -11.76
CA LYS A 355 5.76 25.06 -12.67
C LYS A 355 5.47 23.98 -13.72
N ASN A 356 4.31 23.34 -13.61
CA ASN A 356 3.87 22.27 -14.52
C ASN A 356 2.34 22.21 -14.59
N ARG A 357 1.76 22.73 -15.67
CA ARG A 357 0.30 22.72 -15.89
C ARG A 357 -0.12 21.40 -16.53
N VAL A 358 -0.45 20.42 -15.70
CA VAL A 358 -0.97 19.12 -16.14
C VAL A 358 -2.26 19.29 -16.96
N PRO A 359 -2.48 18.53 -18.05
CA PRO A 359 -3.72 18.56 -18.83
C PRO A 359 -4.96 18.20 -18.00
N ASP A 360 -6.11 18.73 -18.43
CA ASP A 360 -7.39 18.27 -17.90
C ASP A 360 -7.70 16.83 -18.34
N PRO A 361 -8.47 16.06 -17.55
CA PRO A 361 -8.94 14.74 -17.96
C PRO A 361 -9.68 14.77 -19.30
N VAL A 362 -9.44 13.75 -20.12
CA VAL A 362 -10.10 13.60 -21.43
C VAL A 362 -11.22 12.58 -21.29
N ALA A 363 -12.46 12.98 -21.55
CA ALA A 363 -13.60 12.07 -21.54
C ALA A 363 -13.44 10.93 -22.57
N PRO A 364 -14.05 9.75 -22.35
CA PRO A 364 -14.03 8.70 -23.35
C PRO A 364 -14.73 9.19 -24.62
N VAL A 365 -14.19 8.85 -25.78
CA VAL A 365 -14.87 9.14 -27.05
C VAL A 365 -16.15 8.31 -27.05
N ALA A 366 -17.31 8.97 -26.99
CA ALA A 366 -18.59 8.28 -27.06
C ALA A 366 -18.58 7.38 -28.29
N ALA A 367 -18.79 6.07 -28.08
CA ALA A 367 -19.02 5.17 -29.19
C ALA A 367 -20.17 5.77 -30.00
N ARG A 368 -19.90 6.18 -31.24
CA ARG A 368 -20.97 6.54 -32.17
C ARG A 368 -21.82 5.29 -32.28
N THR A 369 -22.96 5.27 -31.60
CA THR A 369 -24.01 4.29 -31.87
C THR A 369 -24.38 4.47 -33.33
N ALA A 370 -23.94 3.55 -34.19
CA ALA A 370 -24.48 3.42 -35.51
C ALA A 370 -25.98 3.20 -35.33
N ARG A 371 -26.78 4.20 -35.71
CA ARG A 371 -28.24 4.09 -35.78
C ARG A 371 -28.64 3.24 -36.97
#